data_AF-A0A8T5AHT8-F1
#
_entry.id   AF-A0A8T5AHT8-F1
#
_cell.length_a   1.000
_cell.length_b   1.000
_cell.length_c   1.000
_cell.angle_alpha   90.00
_cell.angle_beta   90.00
_cell.angle_gamma   90.00
#
_symmetry.space_group_name_H-M   'P 1'
#
loop_
_entity.id
_entity.type
_entity.pdbx_description
1 polymer ?
#
loop_
_entity_poly.entity_id
_entity_poly.type
_entity_poly.pdbx_seq_one_letter_code
_entity_poly.pdbx_strand_id
1 'polypeptide(L)'
;MSYYLAGAAALYIIGMYCLATKRNMIRLIIAIELLTSAANLNFIAFSVNQPSVLGQSIVVISIALGACIVAVALSIVIYAYRHYKTLDVRELRRLRW
;
A
#
# COMPACT_ATOMS: atom_id res chain seq x y z
N MET A 1 16.99 1.84 -18.05
CA MET A 1 17.00 1.77 -16.57
C MET A 1 16.37 3.00 -15.93
N SER A 2 16.77 4.21 -16.33
CA SER A 2 16.20 5.47 -15.82
C SER A 2 14.68 5.54 -15.93
N TYR A 3 14.10 4.98 -17.01
CA TYR A 3 12.65 4.90 -17.21
C TYR A 3 11.94 4.00 -16.19
N TYR A 4 12.55 2.88 -15.78
CA TYR A 4 11.97 1.96 -14.79
C TYR A 4 12.04 2.54 -13.37
N LEU A 5 13.17 3.15 -13.01
CA LEU A 5 13.33 3.87 -11.74
C LEU A 5 12.41 5.11 -11.66
N ALA A 6 12.31 5.89 -12.74
CA ALA A 6 11.41 7.03 -12.81
C ALA A 6 9.94 6.60 -12.71
N GLY A 7 9.56 5.49 -13.35
CA GLY A 7 8.21 4.92 -13.22
C GLY A 7 7.89 4.47 -11.80
N ALA A 8 8.81 3.76 -11.13
CA ALA A 8 8.65 3.36 -9.74
C ALA A 8 8.56 4.57 -8.79
N ALA A 9 9.41 5.59 -9.00
CA ALA A 9 9.37 6.82 -8.22
C ALA A 9 8.08 7.61 -8.41
N ALA A 10 7.58 7.71 -9.66
CA ALA A 10 6.30 8.36 -9.94
C ALA A 10 5.13 7.63 -9.26
N LEU A 11 5.09 6.29 -9.34
CA LEU A 11 4.10 5.47 -8.64
C LEU A 11 4.16 5.65 -7.12
N TYR A 12 5.36 5.75 -6.55
CA TYR A 12 5.55 5.98 -5.13
C TYR A 12 5.00 7.35 -4.69
N ILE A 13 5.28 8.41 -5.46
CA ILE A 13 4.75 9.76 -5.19
C ILE A 13 3.22 9.78 -5.30
N ILE A 14 2.64 9.11 -6.30
CA ILE A 14 1.19 8.98 -6.45
C ILE A 14 0.58 8.25 -5.25
N GLY A 15 1.23 7.17 -4.78
CA GLY A 15 0.82 6.43 -3.59
C GLY A 15 0.82 7.30 -2.34
N MET A 16 1.89 8.06 -2.11
CA MET A 16 1.98 9.00 -0.99
C MET A 16 0.91 10.10 -1.07
N TYR A 17 0.67 10.65 -2.25
CA TYR A 17 -0.36 11.65 -2.46
C TYR A 17 -1.77 11.12 -2.16
N CYS A 18 -2.07 9.89 -2.60
CA CYS A 18 -3.32 9.21 -2.29
C CYS A 18 -3.48 8.97 -0.79
N LEU A 19 -2.41 8.58 -0.10
CA LEU A 19 -2.40 8.37 1.35
C LEU A 19 -2.71 9.66 2.12
N ALA A 20 -2.12 10.78 1.72
CA ALA A 20 -2.29 12.08 2.40
C ALA A 20 -3.68 12.71 2.15
N THR A 21 -4.24 12.50 0.94
CA THR A 21 -5.45 13.22 0.52
C THR A 21 -6.73 12.49 0.89
N LYS A 22 -6.71 11.15 0.93
CA LYS A 22 -7.94 10.36 1.07
C LYS A 22 -8.26 10.07 2.54
N ARG A 23 -9.51 10.35 2.93
CA ARG A 23 -10.03 10.15 4.29
C ARG A 23 -10.84 8.87 4.46
N ASN A 24 -11.23 8.22 3.35
CA ASN A 24 -11.97 6.96 3.39
C ASN A 24 -11.02 5.82 3.74
N MET A 25 -11.40 4.99 4.71
CA MET A 25 -10.58 3.86 5.17
C MET A 25 -10.16 2.91 4.03
N ILE A 26 -11.07 2.59 3.11
CA ILE A 26 -10.77 1.72 1.96
C ILE A 26 -9.73 2.35 1.03
N ARG A 27 -9.82 3.66 0.78
CA ARG A 27 -8.85 4.36 -0.08
C ARG A 27 -7.47 4.43 0.57
N LEU A 28 -7.42 4.50 1.91
CA LEU A 28 -6.19 4.42 2.68
C LEU A 28 -5.50 3.05 2.52
N ILE A 29 -6.26 1.96 2.61
CA ILE A 29 -5.74 0.60 2.38
C ILE A 29 -5.16 0.47 0.96
N ILE A 30 -5.90 0.94 -0.05
CA ILE A 30 -5.45 0.93 -1.45
C ILE A 30 -4.17 1.77 -1.63
N ALA A 31 -4.06 2.91 -0.96
CA ALA A 31 -2.86 3.74 -1.03
C ALA A 31 -1.63 3.04 -0.43
N ILE A 32 -1.79 2.32 0.68
CA ILE A 32 -0.71 1.53 1.30
C ILE A 32 -0.28 0.40 0.36
N GLU A 33 -1.23 -0.31 -0.25
CA GLU A 33 -0.92 -1.39 -1.19
C GLU A 33 -0.18 -0.87 -2.45
N LEU A 34 -0.57 0.31 -2.92
CA LEU A 34 0.11 0.98 -4.04
C LEU A 34 1.56 1.35 -3.70
N LEU A 35 1.82 1.82 -2.47
CA LEU A 35 3.17 2.14 -1.98
C LEU A 35 4.04 0.88 -1.90
N THR A 36 3.51 -0.21 -1.37
CA THR A 36 4.21 -1.51 -1.32
C THR A 36 4.52 -2.02 -2.72
N SER A 37 3.58 -1.90 -3.65
CA SER A 37 3.77 -2.28 -5.05
C SER A 37 4.85 -1.43 -5.75
N ALA A 38 4.88 -0.13 -5.50
CA ALA A 38 5.93 0.75 -6.02
C ALA A 38 7.33 0.41 -5.47
N ALA A 39 7.42 0.06 -4.18
CA ALA A 39 8.66 -0.41 -3.57
C ALA A 39 9.13 -1.73 -4.20
N ASN A 40 8.23 -2.68 -4.41
CA ASN A 40 8.52 -3.94 -5.11
C ASN A 40 9.01 -3.72 -6.54
N LEU A 41 8.41 -2.78 -7.27
CA LEU A 41 8.85 -2.41 -8.62
C LEU A 41 10.28 -1.84 -8.61
N ASN A 42 10.62 -1.05 -7.58
CA ASN A 42 11.97 -0.54 -7.40
C ASN A 42 12.99 -1.67 -7.16
N PHE A 43 12.64 -2.65 -6.30
CA PHE A 43 13.47 -3.84 -6.08
C PHE A 43 13.67 -4.67 -7.34
N ILE A 44 12.63 -4.88 -8.15
CA ILE A 44 12.74 -5.56 -9.45
C ILE A 44 13.67 -4.78 -10.39
N ALA A 45 13.52 -3.45 -10.46
CA ALA A 45 14.36 -2.61 -11.30
C ALA A 45 15.85 -2.72 -10.92
N PHE A 46 16.18 -2.75 -9.62
CA PHE A 46 17.56 -2.98 -9.17
C PHE A 46 18.06 -4.39 -9.48
N SER A 47 17.21 -5.41 -9.38
CA SER A 47 17.55 -6.80 -9.69
C SER A 47 17.91 -7.04 -11.17
N VAL A 48 17.56 -6.13 -12.07
CA VAL A 48 17.98 -6.21 -13.49
C VAL A 48 19.46 -5.83 -13.67
N ASN A 49 20.02 -4.95 -12.84
CA ASN A 49 21.44 -4.58 -12.91
C ASN A 49 22.35 -5.63 -12.26
N GLN A 50 21.89 -6.25 -11.18
CA GLN A 50 22.56 -7.39 -10.54
C GLN A 50 21.54 -8.52 -10.43
N PRO A 51 21.55 -9.47 -11.39
CA PRO A 51 20.66 -10.62 -11.35
C PRO A 51 20.95 -11.44 -10.09
N SER A 52 20.16 -11.18 -9.06
CA SER A 52 20.25 -11.82 -7.75
C SER A 52 18.92 -12.49 -7.48
N VAL A 53 18.96 -13.81 -7.28
CA VAL A 53 17.77 -14.60 -6.92
C VAL A 53 17.11 -14.05 -5.64
N LEU A 54 17.92 -13.50 -4.72
CA LEU A 54 17.44 -12.90 -3.48
C LEU A 54 16.52 -11.70 -3.73
N GLY A 55 16.83 -10.86 -4.73
CA GLY A 55 16.01 -9.69 -5.06
C GLY A 55 14.61 -10.07 -5.51
N GLN A 56 14.49 -11.12 -6.33
CA GLN A 56 13.20 -11.63 -6.80
C GLN A 56 12.42 -12.34 -5.67
N SER A 57 13.08 -13.14 -4.83
CA SER A 57 12.42 -13.83 -3.71
C SER A 57 11.79 -12.85 -2.71
N ILE A 58 12.49 -11.76 -2.36
CA ILE A 58 11.97 -10.74 -1.44
C ILE A 58 10.69 -10.10 -2.00
N VAL A 59 10.64 -9.84 -3.31
CA VAL A 59 9.47 -9.24 -3.95
C VAL A 59 8.26 -10.18 -3.90
N VAL A 60 8.45 -11.47 -4.21
CA VAL A 60 7.36 -12.46 -4.13
C VAL A 60 6.79 -12.57 -2.72
N ILE A 61 7.67 -12.59 -1.70
CA ILE A 61 7.26 -12.61 -0.29
C ILE A 61 6.52 -11.32 0.07
N SER A 62 6.99 -10.16 -0.42
CA SER A 62 6.33 -8.88 -0.17
C SER A 62 4.92 -8.82 -0.76
N ILE A 63 4.70 -9.37 -1.97
CA ILE A 63 3.36 -9.45 -2.58
C ILE A 63 2.44 -10.32 -1.72
N ALA A 64 2.91 -11.47 -1.24
CA ALA A 64 2.14 -12.33 -0.35
C ALA A 64 1.79 -11.64 0.98
N LEU A 65 2.75 -10.92 1.58
CA LEU A 65 2.52 -10.13 2.78
C LEU A 65 1.50 -9.00 2.56
N GLY A 66 1.56 -8.31 1.42
CA GLY A 66 0.59 -7.29 1.02
C GLY A 66 -0.84 -7.84 1.00
N ALA A 67 -1.04 -8.99 0.35
CA ALA A 67 -2.33 -9.68 0.32
C ALA A 67 -2.85 -10.03 1.72
N CYS A 68 -1.99 -10.51 2.62
CA CYS A 68 -2.35 -10.78 4.01
C CYS A 68 -2.76 -9.50 4.76
N ILE A 69 -2.02 -8.40 4.57
CA ILE A 69 -2.31 -7.12 5.23
C ILE A 69 -3.64 -6.56 4.75
N VAL A 70 -3.92 -6.58 3.44
CA VAL A 70 -5.18 -6.10 2.87
C VAL A 70 -6.37 -6.90 3.40
N ALA A 71 -6.25 -8.22 3.51
CA ALA A 71 -7.30 -9.07 4.08
C ALA A 71 -7.64 -8.68 5.53
N VAL A 72 -6.61 -8.48 6.37
CA VAL A 72 -6.79 -8.05 7.76
C VAL A 72 -7.38 -6.65 7.84
N ALA A 73 -6.86 -5.71 7.04
CA ALA A 73 -7.34 -4.33 7.03
C ALA A 73 -8.81 -4.22 6.59
N LEU A 74 -9.22 -4.99 5.57
CA LEU A 74 -10.62 -5.06 5.13
C LEU A 74 -11.52 -5.65 6.22
N SER A 75 -11.07 -6.69 6.93
CA SER A 75 -11.81 -7.26 8.06
C SER A 75 -12.10 -6.22 9.14
N ILE A 76 -11.08 -5.44 9.51
CA ILE A 76 -11.21 -4.34 10.47
C ILE A 76 -12.18 -3.25 9.95
N VAL A 77 -12.07 -2.88 8.67
CA VAL A 77 -12.96 -1.88 8.06
C VAL A 77 -14.41 -2.34 8.05
N ILE A 78 -14.69 -3.60 7.73
CA ILE A 78 -16.06 -4.14 7.72
C ILE A 78 -16.62 -4.15 9.15
N TYR A 79 -15.82 -4.57 10.13
CA TYR A 79 -16.22 -4.55 11.54
C TYR A 79 -16.51 -3.13 12.04
N ALA A 80 -15.62 -2.18 11.74
CA ALA A 80 -15.82 -0.78 12.06
C ALA A 80 -17.07 -0.19 11.37
N TYR A 81 -17.29 -0.53 10.11
CA TYR A 81 -18.47 -0.09 9.37
C TYR A 81 -19.78 -0.61 9.98
N ARG A 82 -19.79 -1.84 10.50
CA ARG A 82 -20.97 -2.39 11.20
C ARG A 82 -21.32 -1.61 12.47
N HIS A 83 -20.31 -1.12 13.22
CA HIS A 83 -20.53 -0.38 14.46
C HIS A 83 -20.81 1.11 14.25
N TYR A 84 -20.08 1.76 13.34
CA TYR A 84 -20.12 3.21 13.17
C TYR A 84 -20.93 3.67 11.95
N LYS A 85 -21.32 2.76 11.04
CA LYS A 85 -22.01 3.03 9.75
C LYS A 85 -21.35 4.11 8.87
N THR A 86 -20.11 4.47 9.18
CA THR A 86 -19.34 5.52 8.51
C THR A 86 -17.98 4.95 8.09
N LEU A 87 -17.52 5.36 6.91
CA LEU A 87 -16.21 4.96 6.35
C LEU A 87 -15.18 6.09 6.49
N ASP A 88 -15.55 7.21 7.12
CA ASP A 88 -14.69 8.36 7.33
C ASP A 88 -13.87 8.19 8.62
N VAL A 89 -12.55 8.21 8.47
CA VAL A 89 -11.59 8.11 9.58
C VAL A 89 -11.78 9.24 10.60
N ARG A 90 -12.31 10.41 10.21
CA ARG A 90 -12.54 11.52 11.13
C ARG A 90 -13.68 11.29 12.12
N GLU A 91 -14.72 10.56 11.74
CA GLU A 91 -15.83 10.28 12.66
C GLU A 91 -15.44 9.24 13.71
N LEU A 92 -14.63 8.25 13.33
CA LEU A 92 -13.97 7.33 14.27
C LEU A 92 -13.06 8.08 15.27
N ARG A 93 -12.40 9.16 14.83
CA ARG A 93 -11.55 9.99 15.69
C ARG A 93 -12.34 10.79 16.73
N ARG A 94 -13.66 10.97 16.55
CA ARG A 94 -14.54 11.73 17.45
C ARG A 94 -14.89 10.98 18.76
N LEU A 95 -14.41 9.74 18.90
CA LEU A 95 -14.50 8.94 20.13
C LEU A 95 -13.31 9.10 21.08
N ARG A 96 -12.32 9.92 20.73
CA ARG A 96 -11.36 10.40 21.73
C ARG A 96 -12.01 11.56 22.46
N TRP A 97 -12.35 11.28 23.72
CA TRP A 97 -12.72 12.19 24.81
C TRP A 97 -12.31 13.64 24.58
#